data_AF-A0A519TNM4-F1
#
_entry.id   AF-A0A519TNM4-F1
#
_cell.length_a   1.000
_cell.length_b   1.000
_cell.length_c   1.000
_cell.angle_alpha   90.00
_cell.angle_beta   90.00
_cell.angle_gamma   90.00
#
_symmetry.space_group_name_H-M   'P 1'
#
loop_
_entity.id
_entity.type
_entity.pdbx_description
1 polymer ?
#
loop_
_entity_poly.entity_id
_entity_poly.type
_entity_poly.pdbx_seq_one_letter_code
_entity_poly.pdbx_strand_id
1 'polypeptide(L)'
;LGEIALYFLLESYLKAPQIISKMSLKTTQGENFKGSDGIHLGIQGDKKCVFYCESKLNKKRDAAFDDCIKSVLDFQGKKKDFEISIISNHIDVSDPVLKDAIIEFLDPTKPKDDTWLEVHTCFIGFNWDKFVDVEACLTNDQLIEELKNQLTADIIAMKAYLNKKIVYPTIRQRFFFFVMPFKDIDELRTNFLKLLYG
;
A
#
# COMPACT_ATOMS: atom_id res chain seq x y z
N LEU A 1 -11.03 0.96 5.71
CA LEU A 1 -11.09 2.03 4.69
C LEU A 1 -9.84 2.06 3.83
N GLY A 2 -8.69 2.50 4.35
CA GLY A 2 -7.48 2.66 3.52
C GLY A 2 -6.99 1.33 2.89
N GLU A 3 -7.06 0.23 3.62
CA GLU A 3 -6.77 -1.12 3.09
C GLU A 3 -7.70 -1.50 1.93
N ILE A 4 -9.01 -1.23 2.07
CA ILE A 4 -10.02 -1.50 1.04
C ILE A 4 -9.76 -0.63 -0.20
N ALA A 5 -9.45 0.66 -0.01
CA ALA A 5 -9.08 1.55 -1.10
C ALA A 5 -7.81 1.07 -1.82
N LEU A 6 -6.78 0.67 -1.07
CA LEU A 6 -5.55 0.14 -1.62
C LEU A 6 -5.79 -1.14 -2.43
N TYR A 7 -6.59 -2.08 -1.88
CA TYR A 7 -7.02 -3.28 -2.58
C TYR A 7 -7.64 -2.95 -3.94
N PHE A 8 -8.63 -2.04 -3.98
CA PHE A 8 -9.26 -1.64 -5.23
C PHE A 8 -8.29 -0.97 -6.21
N LEU A 9 -7.36 -0.13 -5.73
CA LEU A 9 -6.35 0.50 -6.58
C LEU A 9 -5.40 -0.54 -7.17
N LEU A 10 -4.96 -1.53 -6.41
CA LEU A 10 -4.13 -2.63 -6.92
C LEU A 10 -4.85 -3.44 -8.00
N GLU A 11 -6.10 -3.84 -7.77
CA GLU A 11 -6.83 -4.64 -8.74
C GLU A 11 -7.24 -3.86 -9.99
N SER A 12 -7.77 -2.64 -9.80
CA SER A 12 -8.30 -1.85 -10.92
C SER A 12 -7.20 -1.19 -11.75
N TYR A 13 -6.19 -0.60 -11.10
CA TYR A 13 -5.15 0.20 -11.74
C TYR A 13 -3.91 -0.62 -12.05
N LEU A 14 -3.39 -1.39 -11.08
CA LEU A 14 -2.19 -2.21 -11.29
C LEU A 14 -2.47 -3.60 -11.88
N LYS A 15 -3.75 -3.96 -12.05
CA LYS A 15 -4.17 -5.30 -12.51
C LYS A 15 -3.53 -6.41 -11.68
N ALA A 16 -3.36 -6.17 -10.38
CA ALA A 16 -2.70 -7.05 -9.45
C ALA A 16 -3.74 -7.68 -8.51
N PRO A 17 -4.31 -8.86 -8.84
CA PRO A 17 -5.25 -9.55 -7.96
C PRO A 17 -4.64 -9.87 -6.60
N GLN A 18 -5.48 -9.83 -5.56
CA GLN A 18 -5.11 -10.29 -4.24
C GLN A 18 -4.99 -11.81 -4.23
N ILE A 19 -3.88 -12.33 -3.71
CA ILE A 19 -3.69 -13.77 -3.51
C ILE A 19 -3.85 -14.19 -2.06
N ILE A 20 -3.68 -13.24 -1.13
CA ILE A 20 -3.83 -13.43 0.31
C ILE A 20 -4.37 -12.15 0.93
N SER A 21 -5.44 -12.31 1.70
CA SER A 21 -5.99 -11.28 2.56
C SER A 21 -5.73 -11.63 4.02
N LYS A 22 -5.18 -10.71 4.83
CA LYS A 22 -5.10 -10.96 6.28
C LYS A 22 -6.47 -11.05 6.95
N MET A 23 -7.53 -10.55 6.32
CA MET A 23 -8.88 -10.69 6.87
C MET A 23 -9.34 -12.16 6.90
N SER A 24 -8.94 -13.00 5.94
CA SER A 24 -9.25 -14.44 5.99
C SER A 24 -8.44 -15.19 7.06
N LEU A 25 -7.31 -14.63 7.49
CA LEU A 25 -6.45 -15.21 8.53
C LEU A 25 -6.88 -14.82 9.96
N LYS A 26 -7.46 -13.63 10.14
CA LYS A 26 -7.94 -13.12 11.44
C LYS A 26 -9.14 -13.88 11.99
N THR A 27 -9.85 -14.67 11.18
CA THR A 27 -10.98 -15.48 11.61
C THR A 27 -10.60 -16.80 12.28
N THR A 28 -9.34 -17.25 12.15
CA THR A 28 -8.97 -18.61 12.54
C THR A 28 -8.34 -18.69 13.93
N GLN A 29 -7.58 -17.69 14.39
CA GLN A 29 -7.02 -17.64 15.74
C GLN A 29 -6.81 -16.17 16.16
N GLY A 30 -7.28 -15.78 17.34
CA GLY A 30 -7.37 -14.40 17.85
C GLY A 30 -6.05 -13.64 18.10
N GLU A 31 -5.03 -13.86 17.26
CA GLU A 31 -3.75 -13.16 17.33
C GLU A 31 -3.74 -11.91 16.45
N ASN A 32 -3.34 -10.78 17.04
CA ASN A 32 -3.16 -9.50 16.35
C ASN A 32 -1.89 -9.54 15.50
N PHE A 33 -1.96 -10.14 14.30
CA PHE A 33 -0.90 -10.07 13.30
C PHE A 33 -0.72 -8.62 12.82
N LYS A 34 0.41 -7.99 13.16
CA LYS A 34 0.78 -6.63 12.73
C LYS A 34 1.85 -6.68 11.63
N GLY A 35 1.51 -6.36 10.38
CA GLY A 35 2.41 -6.12 9.23
C GLY A 35 1.62 -6.08 7.91
N SER A 36 2.19 -6.32 6.72
CA SER A 36 1.56 -6.10 5.38
C SER A 36 0.10 -6.58 5.29
N ASP A 37 -0.85 -5.70 4.99
CA ASP A 37 -2.31 -5.96 5.13
C ASP A 37 -2.87 -6.94 4.09
N GLY A 38 -2.12 -7.16 3.01
CA GLY A 38 -2.39 -8.16 1.99
C GLY A 38 -1.19 -8.35 1.07
N ILE A 39 -1.22 -9.44 0.29
CA ILE A 39 -0.27 -9.68 -0.79
C ILE A 39 -1.02 -9.80 -2.10
N HIS A 40 -0.55 -9.05 -3.08
CA HIS A 40 -1.08 -9.07 -4.44
C HIS A 40 0.02 -9.52 -5.40
N LEU A 41 -0.40 -10.13 -6.50
CA LEU A 41 0.47 -10.50 -7.60
C LEU A 41 0.05 -9.81 -8.88
N GLY A 42 1.02 -9.37 -9.66
CA GLY A 42 0.76 -8.82 -10.98
C GLY A 42 1.98 -8.91 -11.87
N ILE A 43 1.84 -8.41 -13.09
CA ILE A 43 2.92 -8.32 -14.06
C ILE A 43 3.12 -6.85 -14.41
N GLN A 44 4.35 -6.36 -14.30
CA GLN A 44 4.74 -5.02 -14.77
C GLN A 44 5.82 -5.15 -15.85
N GLY A 45 5.44 -4.85 -17.09
CA GLY A 45 6.32 -5.09 -18.24
C GLY A 45 6.60 -6.59 -18.41
N ASP A 46 7.87 -6.97 -18.29
CA ASP A 46 8.36 -8.34 -18.36
C ASP A 46 8.58 -8.99 -16.98
N LYS A 47 8.34 -8.24 -15.89
CA LYS A 47 8.61 -8.71 -14.53
C LYS A 47 7.34 -9.15 -13.81
N LYS A 48 7.43 -10.27 -13.09
CA LYS A 48 6.43 -10.69 -12.11
C LYS A 48 6.62 -9.87 -10.85
N CYS A 49 5.55 -9.38 -10.24
CA CYS A 49 5.64 -8.49 -9.09
C CYS A 49 4.84 -9.05 -7.92
N VAL A 50 5.49 -9.11 -6.75
CA VAL A 50 4.84 -9.32 -5.45
C VAL A 50 4.68 -7.96 -4.79
N PHE A 51 3.43 -7.60 -4.54
CA PHE A 51 3.08 -6.34 -3.91
C PHE A 51 2.75 -6.57 -2.43
N TYR A 52 3.59 -6.04 -1.55
CA TYR A 52 3.33 -5.93 -0.12
C TYR A 52 2.57 -4.64 0.15
N CYS A 53 1.43 -4.74 0.80
CA CYS A 53 0.48 -3.64 0.92
C CYS A 53 0.51 -3.02 2.32
N GLU A 54 0.61 -1.70 2.38
CA GLU A 54 0.55 -0.94 3.63
C GLU A 54 -0.34 0.28 3.41
N SER A 55 -1.22 0.58 4.35
CA SER A 55 -2.13 1.72 4.26
C SER A 55 -2.08 2.58 5.52
N LYS A 56 -1.77 3.86 5.37
CA LYS A 56 -1.80 4.85 6.46
C LYS A 56 -2.70 6.03 6.14
N LEU A 57 -3.58 6.33 7.09
CA LEU A 57 -4.46 7.49 7.10
C LEU A 57 -4.15 8.32 8.34
N ASN A 58 -3.58 9.52 8.17
CA ASN A 58 -3.21 10.41 9.27
C ASN A 58 -3.50 11.87 8.89
N LYS A 59 -3.92 12.71 9.85
CA LYS A 59 -4.30 14.12 9.55
C LYS A 59 -3.15 14.86 8.89
N LYS A 60 -1.92 14.61 9.34
CA LYS A 60 -0.71 15.21 8.78
C LYS A 60 -0.07 14.26 7.77
N ARG A 61 0.22 14.80 6.57
CA ARG A 61 0.91 14.09 5.48
C ARG A 61 2.19 13.42 5.94
N ASP A 62 3.09 14.17 6.56
CA ASP A 62 4.42 13.68 6.94
C ASP A 62 4.33 12.56 7.98
N ALA A 63 3.34 12.64 8.89
CA ALA A 63 3.06 11.57 9.85
C ALA A 63 2.55 10.29 9.15
N ALA A 64 1.68 10.42 8.13
CA ALA A 64 1.21 9.26 7.37
C ALA A 64 2.37 8.54 6.65
N PHE A 65 3.29 9.30 6.05
CA PHE A 65 4.49 8.74 5.43
C PHE A 65 5.44 8.11 6.45
N ASP A 66 5.71 8.78 7.57
CA ASP A 66 6.60 8.27 8.62
C ASP A 66 6.06 6.96 9.21
N ASP A 67 4.76 6.90 9.53
CA ASP A 67 4.10 5.70 10.02
C ASP A 67 4.16 4.56 9.00
N CYS A 68 4.02 4.87 7.72
CA CYS A 68 4.07 3.89 6.63
C CYS A 68 5.47 3.33 6.45
N ILE A 69 6.47 4.20 6.34
CA ILE A 69 7.87 3.81 6.15
C ILE A 69 8.34 2.99 7.36
N LYS A 70 7.99 3.40 8.59
CA LYS A 70 8.27 2.63 9.79
C LYS A 70 7.65 1.23 9.74
N SER A 71 6.39 1.11 9.32
CA SER A 71 5.70 -0.18 9.19
C SER A 71 6.39 -1.09 8.17
N VAL A 72 6.77 -0.55 7.02
CA VAL A 72 7.52 -1.28 5.97
C VAL A 72 8.89 -1.74 6.47
N LEU A 73 9.61 -0.87 7.19
CA LEU A 73 10.91 -1.20 7.78
C LEU A 73 10.80 -2.30 8.84
N ASP A 74 9.81 -2.21 9.73
CA ASP A 74 9.54 -3.24 10.74
C ASP A 74 9.15 -4.57 10.08
N PHE A 75 8.40 -4.53 8.99
CA PHE A 75 8.08 -5.71 8.19
C PHE A 75 9.34 -6.36 7.62
N GLN A 76 10.16 -5.60 6.88
CA GLN A 76 11.39 -6.12 6.26
C GLN A 76 12.42 -6.62 7.28
N GLY A 77 12.56 -5.94 8.42
CA GLY A 77 13.62 -6.26 9.38
C GLY A 77 13.30 -7.38 10.36
N LYS A 78 12.02 -7.67 10.62
CA LYS A 78 11.64 -8.56 11.74
C LYS A 78 10.52 -9.55 11.43
N LYS A 79 9.65 -9.24 10.47
CA LYS A 79 8.37 -9.97 10.31
C LYS A 79 8.22 -10.66 8.98
N LYS A 80 9.05 -10.32 7.99
CA LYS A 80 8.93 -10.84 6.63
C LYS A 80 8.95 -12.36 6.58
N ASP A 81 9.96 -13.01 7.14
CA ASP A 81 10.07 -14.48 7.08
C ASP A 81 8.92 -15.18 7.80
N PHE A 82 8.51 -14.63 8.95
CA PHE A 82 7.36 -15.13 9.69
C PHE A 82 6.07 -14.98 8.88
N GLU A 83 5.82 -13.81 8.31
CA GLU A 83 4.63 -13.56 7.49
C GLU A 83 4.63 -14.45 6.24
N ILE A 84 5.78 -14.56 5.55
CA ILE A 84 5.95 -15.47 4.41
C ILE A 84 5.59 -16.90 4.78
N SER A 85 6.02 -17.39 5.94
CA SER A 85 5.71 -18.78 6.34
C SER A 85 4.20 -19.01 6.57
N ILE A 86 3.48 -18.02 7.12
CA ILE A 86 2.02 -18.08 7.25
C ILE A 86 1.36 -18.02 5.86
N ILE A 87 1.85 -17.12 5.02
CA ILE A 87 1.35 -16.87 3.68
C ILE A 87 1.45 -18.13 2.83
N SER A 88 2.60 -18.80 2.78
CA SER A 88 2.81 -19.99 1.97
C SER A 88 1.81 -21.11 2.27
N ASN A 89 1.28 -21.17 3.50
CA ASN A 89 0.27 -22.13 3.91
C ASN A 89 -1.18 -21.75 3.52
N HIS A 90 -1.42 -20.49 3.15
CA HIS A 90 -2.77 -19.94 2.90
C HIS A 90 -2.91 -19.23 1.54
N ILE A 91 -1.98 -19.47 0.59
CA ILE A 91 -2.10 -18.95 -0.78
C ILE A 91 -3.39 -19.48 -1.42
N ASP A 92 -4.26 -18.56 -1.80
CA ASP A 92 -5.51 -18.81 -2.52
C ASP A 92 -5.29 -18.65 -4.03
N VAL A 93 -4.58 -19.62 -4.62
CA VAL A 93 -4.32 -19.69 -6.06
C VAL A 93 -4.70 -21.08 -6.54
N SER A 94 -5.60 -21.13 -7.52
CA SER A 94 -6.14 -22.38 -8.07
C SER A 94 -5.17 -23.09 -9.03
N ASP A 95 -4.29 -22.34 -9.70
CA ASP A 95 -3.25 -22.89 -10.56
C ASP A 95 -2.06 -23.40 -9.72
N PRO A 96 -1.80 -24.73 -9.69
CA PRO A 96 -0.74 -25.30 -8.87
C PRO A 96 0.67 -24.89 -9.33
N VAL A 97 0.89 -24.68 -10.63
CA VAL A 97 2.21 -24.26 -11.15
C VAL A 97 2.51 -22.83 -10.71
N LEU A 98 1.52 -21.95 -10.80
CA LEU A 98 1.64 -20.58 -10.30
C LEU A 98 1.84 -20.56 -8.78
N LYS A 99 1.08 -21.36 -8.04
CA LYS A 99 1.20 -21.49 -6.59
C LYS A 99 2.61 -21.90 -6.16
N ASP A 100 3.17 -22.93 -6.77
CA ASP A 100 4.51 -23.41 -6.45
C ASP A 100 5.58 -22.34 -6.78
N ALA A 101 5.45 -21.66 -7.91
CA ALA A 101 6.35 -20.56 -8.27
C ALA A 101 6.31 -19.39 -7.27
N ILE A 102 5.15 -19.09 -6.70
CA ILE A 102 4.99 -18.06 -5.66
C ILE A 102 5.65 -18.51 -4.37
N ILE A 103 5.38 -19.73 -3.92
CA ILE A 103 5.98 -20.30 -2.69
C ILE A 103 7.50 -20.29 -2.81
N GLU A 104 8.02 -20.73 -3.96
CA GLU A 104 9.46 -20.71 -4.25
C GLU A 104 10.05 -19.31 -4.23
N PHE A 105 9.37 -18.33 -4.82
CA PHE A 105 9.83 -16.94 -4.79
C PHE A 105 9.84 -16.34 -3.38
N LEU A 106 8.85 -16.67 -2.57
CA LEU A 106 8.73 -16.16 -1.21
C LEU A 106 9.74 -16.84 -0.27
N ASP A 107 10.23 -18.04 -0.57
CA ASP A 107 11.22 -18.74 0.25
C ASP A 107 12.50 -17.90 0.43
N PRO A 108 12.82 -17.45 1.66
CA PRO A 108 13.99 -16.62 1.91
C PRO A 108 15.31 -17.38 1.74
N THR A 109 15.28 -18.72 1.71
CA THR A 109 16.47 -19.57 1.55
C THR A 109 16.87 -19.77 0.10
N LYS A 110 15.97 -19.48 -0.84
CA LYS A 110 16.20 -19.66 -2.27
C LYS A 110 16.75 -18.38 -2.92
N PRO A 111 17.65 -18.51 -3.91
CA PRO A 111 18.08 -17.35 -4.69
C PRO A 111 16.87 -16.80 -5.44
N LYS A 112 16.63 -15.49 -5.30
CA LYS A 112 15.54 -14.83 -6.01
C LYS A 112 15.93 -14.62 -7.47
N ASP A 113 15.07 -15.07 -8.37
CA ASP A 113 15.21 -14.81 -9.80
C ASP A 113 14.98 -13.32 -10.11
N ASP A 114 15.81 -12.75 -10.97
CA ASP A 114 15.70 -11.38 -11.47
C ASP A 114 14.42 -11.14 -12.30
N THR A 115 13.70 -12.20 -12.70
CA THR A 115 12.38 -12.08 -13.33
C THR A 115 11.29 -11.59 -12.36
N TRP A 116 11.54 -11.64 -11.06
CA TRP A 116 10.62 -11.20 -10.03
C TRP A 116 11.06 -9.90 -9.35
N LEU A 117 10.07 -9.11 -8.96
CA LEU A 117 10.25 -7.87 -8.21
C LEU A 117 9.40 -7.88 -6.94
N GLU A 118 10.01 -7.47 -5.83
CA GLU A 118 9.30 -7.11 -4.61
C GLU A 118 8.99 -5.62 -4.61
N VAL A 119 7.72 -5.28 -4.43
CA VAL A 119 7.23 -3.90 -4.45
C VAL A 119 6.42 -3.63 -3.18
N HIS A 120 6.76 -2.57 -2.46
CA HIS A 120 5.93 -2.03 -1.38
C HIS A 120 4.92 -1.06 -1.96
N THR A 121 3.65 -1.44 -1.94
CA THR A 121 2.55 -0.56 -2.33
C THR A 121 1.98 0.09 -1.10
N CYS A 122 2.03 1.42 -1.07
CA CYS A 122 1.72 2.21 0.11
C CYS A 122 0.58 3.16 -0.21
N PHE A 123 -0.54 3.04 0.48
CA PHE A 123 -1.62 4.03 0.41
C PHE A 123 -1.44 5.07 1.51
N ILE A 124 -1.33 6.33 1.12
CA ILE A 124 -1.08 7.47 1.99
C ILE A 124 -2.23 8.45 1.86
N GLY A 125 -3.07 8.52 2.89
CA GLY A 125 -4.14 9.50 2.98
C GLY A 125 -3.94 10.50 4.11
N PHE A 126 -4.24 11.77 3.83
CA PHE A 126 -4.06 12.85 4.79
C PHE A 126 -5.02 14.02 4.57
N ASN A 127 -5.21 14.85 5.61
CA ASN A 127 -5.98 16.09 5.47
C ASN A 127 -5.13 17.11 4.72
N TRP A 128 -5.66 17.65 3.64
CA TRP A 128 -4.97 18.62 2.82
C TRP A 128 -5.63 19.98 2.94
N ASP A 129 -4.98 20.85 3.71
CA ASP A 129 -5.51 22.16 4.09
C ASP A 129 -5.82 23.06 2.87
N LYS A 130 -5.15 22.81 1.73
CA LYS A 130 -5.33 23.55 0.47
C LYS A 130 -6.69 23.32 -0.20
N PHE A 131 -7.46 22.30 0.21
CA PHE A 131 -8.80 22.08 -0.36
C PHE A 131 -9.72 23.30 -0.18
N VAL A 132 -9.71 23.92 1.00
CA VAL A 132 -10.60 25.05 1.33
C VAL A 132 -10.26 26.28 0.50
N ASP A 133 -8.98 26.58 0.34
CA ASP A 133 -8.50 27.76 -0.38
C ASP A 133 -8.85 27.71 -1.87
N VAL A 134 -8.72 26.54 -2.49
CA VAL A 134 -8.92 26.37 -3.93
C VAL A 134 -10.41 26.29 -4.28
N GLU A 135 -11.22 25.62 -3.46
CA GLU A 135 -12.69 25.50 -3.68
C GLU A 135 -13.43 26.83 -3.64
N ALA A 136 -13.00 27.75 -2.79
CA ALA A 136 -13.64 29.06 -2.67
C ALA A 136 -13.40 29.97 -3.89
N CYS A 137 -12.39 29.66 -4.73
CA CYS A 137 -11.87 30.59 -5.73
C CYS A 137 -12.10 30.16 -7.18
N LEU A 138 -12.46 28.91 -7.46
CA LEU A 138 -12.41 28.34 -8.81
C LEU A 138 -13.72 27.63 -9.23
N THR A 139 -13.95 27.60 -10.55
CA THR A 139 -14.97 26.71 -11.14
C THR A 139 -14.55 25.25 -11.06
N ASN A 140 -15.47 24.29 -11.23
CA ASN A 140 -15.17 22.86 -11.09
C ASN A 140 -14.00 22.38 -11.98
N ASP A 141 -13.94 22.80 -13.24
CA ASP A 141 -12.88 22.35 -14.17
C ASP A 141 -11.51 22.93 -13.77
N GLN A 142 -11.47 24.22 -13.43
CA GLN A 142 -10.26 24.91 -12.97
C GLN A 142 -9.79 24.38 -11.61
N LEU A 143 -10.74 24.05 -10.72
CA LEU A 143 -10.48 23.44 -9.41
C LEU A 143 -9.75 22.11 -9.56
N ILE A 144 -10.22 21.22 -10.45
CA ILE A 144 -9.58 19.91 -10.66
C ILE A 144 -8.16 20.08 -11.19
N GLU A 145 -7.94 20.98 -12.14
CA GLU A 145 -6.61 21.23 -12.71
C GLU A 145 -5.66 21.81 -11.64
N GLU A 146 -6.12 22.79 -10.87
CA GLU A 146 -5.31 23.44 -9.84
C GLU A 146 -4.96 22.47 -8.70
N LEU A 147 -5.91 21.67 -8.22
CA LEU A 147 -5.65 20.65 -7.20
C LEU A 147 -4.63 19.62 -7.72
N LYS A 148 -4.71 19.20 -8.99
CA LYS A 148 -3.71 18.30 -9.58
C LYS A 148 -2.32 18.94 -9.62
N ASN A 149 -2.22 20.19 -10.04
CA ASN A 149 -0.95 20.92 -10.12
C ASN A 149 -0.31 21.08 -8.74
N GLN A 150 -1.10 21.53 -7.75
CA GLN A 150 -0.62 21.72 -6.39
C GLN A 150 -0.22 20.40 -5.71
N LEU A 151 -1.01 19.34 -5.88
CA LEU A 151 -0.68 18.02 -5.33
C LEU A 151 0.61 17.48 -5.98
N THR A 152 0.76 17.65 -7.29
CA THR A 152 1.96 17.25 -8.01
C THR A 152 3.20 17.98 -7.48
N ALA A 153 3.11 19.30 -7.29
CA ALA A 153 4.19 20.09 -6.72
C ALA A 153 4.55 19.63 -5.29
N ASP A 154 3.55 19.37 -4.45
CA ASP A 154 3.76 18.87 -3.09
C ASP A 154 4.43 17.49 -3.07
N ILE A 155 4.05 16.58 -3.98
CA ILE A 155 4.66 15.25 -4.13
C ILE A 155 6.11 15.36 -4.63
N ILE A 156 6.39 16.24 -5.59
CA ILE A 156 7.75 16.46 -6.11
C ILE A 156 8.65 16.98 -4.98
N ALA A 157 8.19 17.95 -4.20
CA ALA A 157 8.93 18.46 -3.05
C ALA A 157 9.17 17.36 -1.99
N MET A 158 8.20 16.47 -1.83
CA MET A 158 8.27 15.35 -0.88
C MET A 158 9.27 14.26 -1.31
N LYS A 159 9.57 14.11 -2.61
CA LYS A 159 10.46 13.07 -3.13
C LYS A 159 11.85 13.10 -2.45
N ALA A 160 12.39 14.29 -2.20
CA ALA A 160 13.67 14.43 -1.49
C ALA A 160 13.61 13.94 -0.04
N TYR A 161 12.50 14.24 0.66
CA TYR A 161 12.26 13.75 2.01
C TYR A 161 12.13 12.22 2.05
N LEU A 162 11.36 11.63 1.13
CA LEU A 162 11.19 10.18 1.05
C LEU A 162 12.52 9.47 0.76
N ASN A 163 13.30 9.99 -0.20
CA ASN A 163 14.61 9.43 -0.50
C ASN A 163 15.57 9.48 0.69
N LYS A 164 15.45 10.47 1.58
CA LYS A 164 16.25 10.57 2.81
C LYS A 164 15.75 9.62 3.91
N LYS A 165 14.45 9.39 3.99
CA LYS A 165 13.82 8.52 5.01
C LYS A 165 13.91 7.04 4.65
N ILE A 166 13.82 6.72 3.37
CA ILE A 166 13.99 5.36 2.82
C ILE A 166 15.49 5.13 2.56
N VAL A 167 16.32 5.35 3.58
CA VAL A 167 17.74 4.98 3.56
C VAL A 167 17.92 3.89 4.59
N TYR A 168 17.73 2.65 4.14
CA TYR A 168 18.09 1.49 4.92
C TYR A 168 18.98 0.58 4.06
N PRO A 169 20.15 0.13 4.56
CA PRO A 169 21.05 -0.74 3.80
C PRO A 169 20.39 -2.03 3.31
N THR A 170 19.30 -2.44 3.96
CA THR A 170 18.57 -3.69 3.74
C THR A 170 17.39 -3.56 2.79
N ILE A 171 16.91 -2.34 2.51
CA ILE A 171 15.77 -2.15 1.60
C ILE A 171 16.29 -1.96 0.18
N ARG A 172 16.08 -2.99 -0.65
CA ARG A 172 16.34 -2.96 -2.11
C ARG A 172 15.04 -2.97 -2.93
N GLN A 173 13.90 -3.08 -2.26
CA GLN A 173 12.58 -3.19 -2.87
C GLN A 173 12.11 -1.86 -3.44
N ARG A 174 11.27 -1.92 -4.47
CA ARG A 174 10.65 -0.73 -5.05
C ARG A 174 9.50 -0.26 -4.16
N PHE A 175 9.24 1.05 -4.16
CA PHE A 175 8.05 1.61 -3.54
C PHE A 175 7.12 2.15 -4.61
N PHE A 176 5.83 1.88 -4.43
CA PHE A 176 4.75 2.47 -5.20
C PHE A 176 3.80 3.17 -4.22
N PHE A 177 3.72 4.50 -4.28
CA PHE A 177 2.86 5.27 -3.39
C PHE A 177 1.58 5.70 -4.10
N PHE A 178 0.43 5.33 -3.54
CA PHE A 178 -0.84 5.97 -3.83
C PHE A 178 -1.04 7.09 -2.81
N VAL A 179 -0.93 8.34 -3.25
CA VAL A 179 -1.03 9.51 -2.39
C VAL A 179 -2.38 10.19 -2.66
N MET A 180 -3.24 10.25 -1.64
CA MET A 180 -4.60 10.77 -1.79
C MET A 180 -4.87 11.83 -0.72
N PRO A 181 -5.01 13.11 -1.08
CA PRO A 181 -5.42 14.14 -0.15
C PRO A 181 -6.93 14.04 0.13
N PHE A 182 -7.34 14.39 1.35
CA PHE A 182 -8.74 14.43 1.79
C PHE A 182 -9.04 15.77 2.46
N LYS A 183 -10.32 16.16 2.51
CA LYS A 183 -10.75 17.31 3.32
C LYS A 183 -10.65 16.99 4.81
N ASP A 184 -11.33 15.91 5.21
CA ASP A 184 -11.28 15.38 6.56
C ASP A 184 -11.35 13.85 6.55
N ILE A 185 -10.26 13.20 6.95
CA ILE A 185 -10.19 11.74 7.07
C ILE A 185 -11.07 11.19 8.19
N ASP A 186 -11.36 11.95 9.24
CA ASP A 186 -12.20 11.48 10.34
C ASP A 186 -13.66 11.45 9.89
N GLU A 187 -14.10 12.50 9.20
CA GLU A 187 -15.43 12.52 8.57
C GLU A 187 -15.57 11.39 7.54
N LEU A 188 -14.55 11.19 6.70
CA LEU A 188 -14.52 10.09 5.73
C LEU A 188 -14.65 8.73 6.41
N ARG A 189 -13.94 8.50 7.52
CA ARG A 189 -14.05 7.25 8.30
C ARG A 189 -15.45 7.08 8.85
N THR A 190 -16.02 8.12 9.46
CA THR A 190 -17.37 8.07 10.03
C THR A 190 -18.42 7.77 8.96
N ASN A 191 -18.37 8.47 7.82
CA ASN A 191 -19.32 8.27 6.74
C ASN A 191 -19.17 6.89 6.09
N PHE A 192 -17.93 6.39 5.94
CA PHE A 192 -17.69 5.05 5.43
C PHE A 192 -18.22 3.96 6.38
N LEU A 193 -18.06 4.12 7.69
CA LEU A 193 -18.62 3.18 8.67
C LEU A 193 -20.15 3.17 8.66
N LYS A 194 -20.80 4.34 8.54
CA LYS A 194 -22.25 4.41 8.36
C LYS A 194 -22.70 3.64 7.12
N LEU A 195 -22.06 3.84 5.98
CA LEU A 195 -22.41 3.11 4.76
C LEU A 195 -22.26 1.58 4.88
N LEU A 196 -21.31 1.11 5.68
CA LEU A 196 -21.10 -0.33 5.91
C LEU A 196 -22.09 -0.94 6.90
N TYR A 197 -22.52 -0.18 7.92
CA TYR A 197 -23.29 -0.71 9.05
C TYR A 197 -24.71 -0.17 9.19
N GLY A 198 -25.11 0.80 8.36
CA GLY A 198 -26.40 1.51 8.43
C GLY A 198 -26.35 2.72 9.35
#